data_AF-A0A7X0HFW9-F1
#
_entry.id   AF-A0A7X0HFW9-F1
#
_cell.length_a   1.000
_cell.length_b   1.000
_cell.length_c   1.000
_cell.angle_alpha   90.00
_cell.angle_beta   90.00
_cell.angle_gamma   90.00
#
_symmetry.space_group_name_H-M   'P 1'
#
loop_
_entity.id
_entity.type
_entity.pdbx_description
1 polymer ?
#
loop_
_entity_poly.entity_id
_entity_poly.type
_entity_poly.pdbx_seq_one_letter_code
_entity_poly.pdbx_strand_id
1 'polypeptide(L)'
;MYKPQPVSRKILVVMPGGSGRTNRSRLHRALPEIDVPYACASCGNSGHWLGKPITLQIDHIDGNWLANRAENLRHPCPNCHALTETWCRRGGGSRAAS
;
A
#
# COMPACT_ATOMS: atom_id res chain seq x y z
N MET A 1 28.03 -13.38 -11.43
CA MET A 1 26.56 -13.19 -11.35
C MET A 1 26.27 -11.88 -10.65
N TYR A 2 25.78 -10.86 -11.36
CA TYR A 2 25.37 -9.59 -10.74
C TYR A 2 24.08 -9.82 -9.95
N LYS A 3 24.17 -9.71 -8.61
CA LYS A 3 22.99 -9.61 -7.76
C LYS A 3 22.67 -8.11 -7.62
N PRO A 4 21.59 -7.61 -8.23
CA PRO A 4 21.19 -6.22 -8.04
C PRO A 4 20.96 -5.98 -6.55
N GLN A 5 21.37 -4.80 -6.07
CA GLN A 5 21.14 -4.40 -4.68
C GLN A 5 19.63 -4.38 -4.38
N PRO A 6 19.21 -4.82 -3.18
CA PRO A 6 17.80 -4.84 -2.81
C PRO A 6 17.24 -3.42 -2.80
N VAL A 7 16.09 -3.25 -3.47
CA VAL A 7 15.35 -2.00 -3.53
C VAL A 7 14.75 -1.66 -2.16
N SER A 8 14.39 -2.68 -1.38
CA SER A 8 13.84 -2.57 -0.03
C SER A 8 14.63 -1.66 0.89
N ARG A 9 15.96 -1.83 0.98
CA ARG A 9 16.82 -1.01 1.85
C ARG A 9 16.80 0.49 1.54
N LYS A 10 16.51 0.87 0.29
CA LYS A 10 16.47 2.28 -0.14
C LYS A 10 15.07 2.89 -0.07
N ILE A 11 14.05 2.05 -0.17
CA ILE A 11 12.67 2.46 -0.39
C ILE A 11 11.83 2.33 0.88
N LEU A 12 12.10 1.32 1.71
CA LEU A 12 11.35 1.07 2.94
C LEU A 12 11.93 1.85 4.13
N VAL A 13 11.99 3.17 3.97
CA VAL A 13 12.58 4.10 4.95
C VAL A 13 11.64 5.25 5.25
N VAL A 14 11.85 5.91 6.39
CA VAL A 14 11.20 7.20 6.66
C VAL A 14 11.91 8.27 5.85
N MET A 15 11.16 8.95 4.99
CA MET A 15 11.67 10.03 4.15
C MET A 15 11.75 11.34 4.96
N PRO A 16 12.77 12.18 4.72
CA PRO A 16 12.83 13.52 5.31
C PRO A 16 11.62 14.37 4.93
N GLY A 17 11.25 15.32 5.80
CA GLY A 17 10.19 16.29 5.53
C GLY A 17 10.46 17.07 4.23
N GLY A 18 9.42 17.27 3.41
CA GLY A 18 9.53 17.90 2.09
C GLY A 18 9.93 16.97 0.95
N SER A 19 10.22 15.69 1.23
CA SER A 19 10.47 14.70 0.18
C SER A 19 9.22 14.44 -0.67
N GLY A 20 9.42 14.20 -1.97
CA GLY A 20 8.37 13.73 -2.86
C GLY A 20 7.86 12.33 -2.46
N ARG A 21 6.62 12.03 -2.83
CA ARG A 21 6.03 10.71 -2.60
C ARG A 21 6.79 9.63 -3.37
N THR A 22 7.18 8.56 -2.66
CA THR A 22 7.83 7.40 -3.27
C THR A 22 6.95 6.76 -4.32
N ASN A 23 7.55 6.39 -5.45
CA ASN A 23 6.82 5.71 -6.52
C ASN A 23 6.30 4.35 -6.03
N ARG A 24 5.01 4.11 -6.23
CA ARG A 24 4.33 2.90 -5.78
C ARG A 24 4.88 1.60 -6.38
N SER A 25 5.34 1.60 -7.63
CA SER A 25 5.93 0.39 -8.24
C SER A 25 7.22 -0.04 -7.51
N ARG A 26 7.96 0.93 -6.95
CA ARG A 26 9.15 0.65 -6.14
C ARG A 26 8.78 0.03 -4.80
N LEU A 27 7.70 0.50 -4.16
CA LEU A 27 7.19 -0.08 -2.93
C LEU A 27 6.70 -1.52 -3.15
N HIS A 28 5.96 -1.76 -4.24
CA HIS A 28 5.51 -3.10 -4.65
C HIS A 28 6.66 -4.07 -4.90
N ARG A 29 7.79 -3.59 -5.41
CA ARG A 29 9.00 -4.40 -5.59
C ARG A 29 9.73 -4.65 -4.28
N ALA A 30 9.75 -3.67 -3.39
CA ALA A 30 10.50 -3.71 -2.14
C ALA A 30 9.88 -4.66 -1.09
N LEU A 31 8.55 -4.74 -1.02
CA LEU A 31 7.86 -5.53 0.01
C LEU A 31 8.13 -7.04 -0.11
N PRO A 32 8.06 -7.67 -1.30
CA PRO A 32 8.43 -9.09 -1.44
C PRO A 32 9.90 -9.40 -1.13
N GLU A 33 10.82 -8.43 -1.28
CA GLU A 33 12.24 -8.64 -0.97
C GLU A 33 12.50 -8.86 0.52
N ILE A 34 11.55 -8.48 1.39
CA ILE A 34 11.61 -8.66 2.84
C ILE A 34 10.51 -9.61 3.35
N ASP A 35 10.03 -10.50 2.49
CA ASP A 35 9.00 -11.51 2.81
C ASP A 35 7.65 -10.95 3.27
N VAL A 36 7.32 -9.70 2.90
CA VAL A 36 5.96 -9.19 3.13
C VAL A 36 5.00 -9.85 2.14
N PRO A 37 3.97 -10.57 2.61
CA PRO A 37 3.04 -11.26 1.73
C PRO A 37 2.27 -10.30 0.83
N TYR A 38 2.10 -10.69 -0.43
CA TYR A 38 1.20 -10.02 -1.36
C TYR A 38 -0.25 -10.51 -1.13
N ALA A 39 -0.81 -10.12 0.01
CA ALA A 39 -2.17 -10.50 0.41
C ALA A 39 -2.88 -9.31 1.05
N CYS A 40 -4.21 -9.26 0.88
CA CYS A 40 -4.98 -8.17 1.43
C CYS A 40 -4.94 -8.18 2.96
N ALA A 41 -4.52 -7.09 3.58
CA ALA A 41 -4.45 -6.97 5.04
C ALA A 41 -5.81 -7.03 5.76
N SER A 42 -6.91 -6.87 5.02
CA SER A 42 -8.28 -6.94 5.58
C SER A 42 -8.96 -8.27 5.29
N CYS A 43 -9.00 -8.71 4.03
CA CYS A 43 -9.75 -9.91 3.62
C CYS A 43 -8.88 -11.09 3.17
N GLY A 44 -7.55 -10.97 3.22
CA GLY A 44 -6.62 -12.04 2.82
C GLY A 44 -6.51 -12.30 1.31
N ASN A 45 -7.20 -11.54 0.45
CA ASN A 45 -7.15 -11.70 -1.00
C ASN A 45 -5.70 -11.67 -1.54
N SER A 46 -5.27 -12.73 -2.22
CA SER A 46 -3.92 -12.93 -2.75
C SER A 46 -3.63 -12.22 -4.08
N GLY A 47 -4.45 -11.24 -4.47
CA GLY A 47 -4.35 -10.54 -5.75
C GLY A 47 -5.21 -11.16 -6.86
N HIS A 48 -6.31 -11.82 -6.51
CA HIS A 48 -7.26 -12.40 -7.47
C HIS A 48 -8.71 -12.06 -7.11
N TRP A 49 -9.49 -11.63 -8.09
CA TRP A 49 -10.91 -11.34 -7.93
C TRP A 49 -11.69 -11.92 -9.12
N LEU A 50 -12.69 -12.76 -8.82
CA LEU A 50 -13.49 -13.47 -9.84
C LEU A 50 -12.62 -14.18 -10.90
N GLY A 51 -11.54 -14.83 -10.46
CA GLY A 51 -10.59 -15.53 -11.34
C GLY A 51 -9.65 -14.63 -12.15
N LYS A 52 -9.73 -13.30 -11.98
CA LYS A 52 -8.86 -12.34 -12.67
C LYS A 52 -7.82 -11.75 -11.71
N PRO A 53 -6.57 -11.52 -12.15
CA PRO A 53 -5.59 -10.87 -11.31
C PRO A 53 -6.01 -9.42 -11.02
N ILE A 54 -5.82 -9.00 -9.78
CA ILE A 54 -6.03 -7.61 -9.34
C ILE A 54 -4.79 -7.10 -8.61
N THR A 55 -4.52 -5.82 -8.82
CA THR A 55 -3.41 -5.15 -8.13
C THR A 55 -3.84 -4.75 -6.74
N LEU A 56 -3.22 -5.34 -5.71
CA LEU A 56 -3.36 -4.85 -4.36
C LEU A 56 -2.77 -3.44 -4.27
N GLN A 57 -3.45 -2.57 -3.53
CA GLN A 57 -3.01 -1.21 -3.29
C GLN A 57 -1.91 -1.21 -2.24
N ILE A 58 -1.18 -0.09 -2.12
CA ILE A 58 -0.26 0.13 -1.00
C ILE A 58 -0.82 1.33 -0.26
N ASP A 59 -1.11 1.11 1.00
CA ASP A 59 -1.69 2.10 1.89
C ASP A 59 -0.82 2.23 3.14
N HIS A 60 -0.68 3.46 3.62
CA HIS A 60 0.07 3.78 4.83
C HIS A 60 -0.91 3.73 6.01
N ILE A 61 -0.62 2.91 7.02
CA ILE A 61 -1.52 2.68 8.16
C ILE A 61 -1.79 3.98 8.92
N ASP A 62 -0.76 4.81 9.12
CA ASP A 62 -0.85 6.12 9.74
C ASP A 62 -1.26 7.26 8.79
N GLY A 63 -1.46 6.97 7.49
CA GLY A 63 -1.73 7.95 6.44
C GLY A 63 -0.54 8.83 6.05
N ASN A 64 0.64 8.65 6.65
CA ASN A 64 1.83 9.43 6.39
C ASN A 64 2.66 8.79 5.26
N TRP A 65 2.58 9.37 4.06
CA TRP A 65 3.32 8.88 2.89
C TRP A 65 4.85 9.00 3.00
N LEU A 66 5.37 9.78 3.97
CA LEU A 66 6.81 9.86 4.24
C LEU A 66 7.31 8.62 4.99
N ALA A 67 6.46 7.97 5.76
CA ALA A 67 6.82 6.82 6.59
C ALA A 67 6.70 5.50 5.81
N ASN A 68 7.58 5.24 4.85
CA ASN A 68 7.55 4.01 4.04
C ASN A 68 8.10 2.76 4.78
N ARG A 69 8.00 2.70 6.10
CA ARG A 69 8.41 1.51 6.86
C ARG A 69 7.52 0.32 6.50
N ALA A 70 8.09 -0.87 6.40
CA ALA A 70 7.34 -2.08 6.06
C ALA A 70 6.14 -2.28 6.99
N GLU A 71 6.34 -2.08 8.30
CA GLU A 71 5.29 -2.19 9.31
C GLU A 71 4.18 -1.14 9.17
N ASN A 72 4.46 -0.01 8.52
CA ASN A 72 3.49 1.06 8.26
C ASN A 72 2.79 0.89 6.89
N LEU A 73 3.20 -0.08 6.07
CA LEU A 73 2.62 -0.34 4.77
C LEU A 73 1.71 -1.56 4.85
N ARG A 74 0.53 -1.44 4.26
CA ARG A 74 -0.40 -2.56 4.08
C ARG A 74 -0.83 -2.69 2.65
N HIS A 75 -1.20 -3.91 2.26
CA HIS A 75 -1.80 -4.19 0.97
C HIS A 75 -3.32 -4.27 1.10
N PRO A 76 -4.13 -3.25 0.75
CA PRO A 76 -5.57 -3.44 0.64
C PRO A 76 -5.96 -3.80 -0.81
N CYS A 77 -6.86 -4.77 -1.00
CA CYS A 77 -7.44 -4.99 -2.33
C CYS A 77 -8.35 -3.80 -2.70
N PRO A 78 -8.64 -3.55 -4.00
CA PRO A 78 -9.48 -2.42 -4.41
C PRO A 78 -10.83 -2.35 -3.70
N ASN A 79 -11.44 -3.51 -3.42
CA ASN A 79 -12.74 -3.59 -2.73
C ASN A 79 -12.64 -3.18 -1.27
N CYS A 80 -11.65 -3.68 -0.52
CA CYS A 80 -11.43 -3.29 0.87
C CYS A 80 -10.89 -1.85 0.98
N HIS A 81 -10.09 -1.41 0.02
CA HIS A 81 -9.57 -0.05 -0.02
C HIS A 81 -10.67 0.98 -0.26
N ALA A 82 -11.70 0.65 -1.03
CA ALA A 82 -12.87 1.52 -1.19
C ALA A 82 -13.63 1.74 0.13
N LEU A 83 -13.49 0.83 1.10
CA LEU A 83 -14.13 0.91 2.41
C LEU A 83 -13.30 1.66 3.46
N THR A 84 -12.02 1.96 3.20
CA THR A 84 -11.20 2.69 4.17
C THR A 84 -11.59 4.17 4.19
N GLU A 85 -11.66 4.74 5.40
CA GLU A 85 -12.11 6.13 5.66
C GLU A 85 -11.30 7.20 4.90
N THR A 86 -10.09 6.87 4.47
CA THR A 86 -9.20 7.72 3.68
C THR A 86 -9.63 7.87 2.21
N TRP A 87 -10.43 6.95 1.67
CA TRP A 87 -10.89 6.98 0.27
C TRP A 87 -12.10 7.90 0.06
N CYS A 88 -12.98 8.03 1.07
CA CYS A 88 -14.26 8.75 0.94
C CYS A 88 -14.18 10.25 1.30
N ARG A 89 -13.00 10.88 1.34
CA ARG A 89 -12.84 12.34 1.59
C ARG A 89 -12.81 13.20 0.32
N ARG A 90 -13.58 12.85 -0.72
CA ARG A 90 -13.78 13.74 -1.87
C ARG A 90 -15.15 13.52 -2.52
N GLY A 91 -16.16 14.15 -1.92
CA GLY A 91 -17.50 14.28 -2.47
C GLY A 91 -18.44 14.84 -1.42
N GLY A 92 -18.59 16.16 -1.36
CA GLY A 92 -19.56 16.82 -0.49
C GLY A 92 -20.96 16.23 -0.69
N GLY A 93 -21.58 15.82 0.41
CA GLY A 93 -22.89 15.17 0.38
C GLY A 93 -23.15 14.49 1.71
N SER A 94 -23.49 15.29 2.70
CA SER A 94 -24.13 14.85 3.94
C SER A 94 -25.24 13.85 3.63
N ARG A 95 -25.11 12.62 4.12
CA ARG A 95 -26.24 11.81 4.58
C ARG A 95 -25.82 11.00 5.80
N ALA A 96 -26.32 11.44 6.95
CA ALA A 96 -26.46 10.60 8.11
C ALA A 96 -27.28 9.36 7.73
N ALA A 97 -26.92 8.19 8.27
CA ALA A 97 -27.80 7.05 8.28
C ALA A 97 -27.58 6.22 9.56
N SER A 98 -28.61 6.32 10.40
CA SER A 98 -29.05 5.48 11.53
C SER A 98 -28.14 5.40 12.76
#